data_AF-A0AAW1WKQ9-F1
#
_entry.id   AF-A0AAW1WKQ9-F1
#
_cell.length_a   1.000
_cell.length_b   1.000
_cell.length_c   1.000
_cell.angle_alpha   90.00
_cell.angle_beta   90.00
_cell.angle_gamma   90.00
#
_symmetry.space_group_name_H-M   'P 1'
#
loop_
_entity.id
_entity.type
_entity.pdbx_description
1 polymer ?
#
loop_
_entity_poly.entity_id
_entity_poly.type
_entity_poly.pdbx_seq_one_letter_code
_entity_poly.pdbx_strand_id
1 'polypeptide(L)'
;MMMKGEMFAQLGSLIASVMFFYTIFQRYLPYDLQGYVEKYSHRLLGLVYPYIQITFDEYADDFRKRSEVYTSIQSYLSTKSSTKAKRLKAHDVKGSSSLVLGMADNEEVSDEYQGIKLWWASMKEPPKKSSMSFFPEYDEKRHFRLTFHRRHRDVILGHYLDHVRKQGKEIAVRNRQRKLYINNTGKGAKWSHVVFEHPATFETLAMDPKKKEAIVNDLVKFSVGKEYYAKIGKAWKRGYLLFGPPGTGKSTMIAAMSNLMNYDVYDLELTAVKDNTDLRKLLIDITGKSIIVIEDIDCSLDLTGQRMKKKEKEEEDKEEKDPIRRMSEGEEPTTSKVTLSGLLNFIDGIWSACGGERLIVFTTNYVDKLDPALIRRGRMDKHIELSYCCYEAFKVLARNYLDLESHKLFGSVERLLGETNMTPADVAENLMPKSVFEDAGSCLKNLVEALEAAKEEARIKAEEEAKLKEEKEKDKTANEESIKSGNDKVN
;
A
#
# COMPACT_ATOMS: atom_id res chain seq x y z
N MET A 1 10.72 -49.78 -48.74
CA MET A 1 11.66 -49.10 -47.82
C MET A 1 12.65 -48.16 -48.54
N MET A 2 12.89 -48.31 -49.85
CA MET A 2 13.82 -47.45 -50.62
C MET A 2 13.33 -46.02 -50.91
N MET A 3 12.02 -45.77 -51.12
CA MET A 3 11.51 -44.42 -51.45
C MET A 3 11.71 -43.35 -50.36
N LYS A 4 11.84 -43.74 -49.08
CA LYS A 4 12.09 -42.76 -48.00
C LYS A 4 13.53 -42.26 -48.02
N GLY A 5 14.51 -43.11 -48.38
CA GLY A 5 15.93 -42.75 -48.43
C GLY A 5 16.23 -41.74 -49.54
N GLU A 6 15.63 -41.91 -50.71
CA GLU A 6 15.78 -40.99 -51.84
C GLU A 6 15.16 -39.61 -51.56
N MET A 7 13.99 -39.54 -50.90
CA MET A 7 13.42 -38.24 -50.51
C MET A 7 14.29 -37.52 -49.47
N PHE A 8 14.87 -38.23 -48.50
CA PHE A 8 15.79 -37.62 -47.53
C PHE A 8 17.10 -37.16 -48.18
N ALA A 9 17.63 -37.92 -49.15
CA ALA A 9 18.81 -37.54 -49.92
C ALA A 9 18.55 -36.32 -50.81
N GLN A 10 17.38 -36.25 -51.46
CA GLN A 10 16.94 -35.10 -52.25
C GLN A 10 16.71 -33.86 -51.37
N LEU A 11 16.09 -34.02 -50.19
CA LEU A 11 15.96 -32.93 -49.22
C LEU A 11 17.34 -32.45 -48.74
N GLY A 12 18.24 -33.38 -48.43
CA GLY A 12 19.60 -33.08 -47.99
C GLY A 12 20.40 -32.33 -49.06
N SER A 13 20.27 -32.75 -50.33
CA SER A 13 20.87 -32.05 -51.48
C SER A 13 20.28 -30.66 -51.67
N LEU A 14 18.96 -30.49 -51.56
CA LEU A 14 18.29 -29.17 -51.64
C LEU A 14 18.76 -28.24 -50.52
N ILE A 15 18.82 -28.72 -49.28
CA ILE A 15 19.30 -27.95 -48.12
C ILE A 15 20.77 -27.57 -48.32
N ALA A 16 21.61 -28.51 -48.78
CA ALA A 16 23.02 -28.25 -49.05
C ALA A 16 23.21 -27.21 -50.17
N SER A 17 22.42 -27.29 -51.25
CA SER A 17 22.43 -26.28 -52.32
C SER A 17 21.99 -24.91 -51.80
N VAL A 18 20.92 -24.83 -51.01
CA VAL A 18 20.44 -23.57 -50.42
C VAL A 18 21.48 -22.97 -49.47
N MET A 19 22.11 -23.79 -48.62
CA MET A 19 23.19 -23.35 -47.72
C MET A 19 24.42 -22.89 -48.51
N PHE A 20 24.77 -23.56 -49.61
CA PHE A 20 25.87 -23.16 -50.49
C PHE A 20 25.58 -21.82 -51.18
N PHE A 21 24.37 -21.62 -51.70
CA PHE A 21 23.96 -20.32 -52.24
C PHE A 21 23.88 -19.23 -51.16
N TYR A 22 23.41 -19.55 -49.95
CA TYR A 22 23.36 -18.62 -48.82
C TYR A 22 24.76 -18.18 -48.38
N THR A 23 25.72 -19.11 -48.33
CA THR A 23 27.12 -18.80 -48.00
C THR A 23 27.82 -18.00 -49.09
N ILE A 24 27.55 -18.26 -50.37
CA ILE A 24 28.01 -17.40 -51.48
C ILE A 24 27.39 -16.00 -51.36
N PHE A 25 26.09 -15.93 -51.06
CA PHE A 25 25.38 -14.67 -50.88
C PHE A 25 25.94 -13.84 -49.72
N GLN A 26 26.24 -14.46 -48.57
CA GLN A 26 26.85 -13.78 -47.43
C GLN A 26 28.31 -13.35 -47.69
N ARG A 27 29.07 -14.12 -48.49
CA ARG A 27 30.52 -13.93 -48.67
C ARG A 27 30.88 -13.01 -49.84
N TYR A 28 30.05 -12.94 -50.88
CA TYR A 28 30.31 -12.17 -52.10
C TYR A 28 29.41 -10.95 -52.29
N LEU A 29 28.30 -10.82 -51.56
CA LEU A 29 27.46 -9.63 -51.64
C LEU A 29 27.98 -8.55 -50.66
N PRO A 30 28.34 -7.34 -51.13
CA PRO A 30 28.78 -6.23 -50.29
C PRO A 30 27.76 -5.93 -49.18
N TYR A 31 28.25 -5.55 -47.99
CA TYR A 31 27.41 -5.30 -46.81
C TYR A 31 26.30 -4.27 -47.08
N ASP A 32 26.58 -3.26 -47.93
CA ASP A 32 25.61 -2.26 -48.36
C ASP A 32 24.46 -2.85 -49.19
N LEU A 33 24.72 -3.86 -50.02
CA LEU A 33 23.72 -4.56 -50.84
C LEU A 33 22.92 -5.58 -50.03
N GLN A 34 23.48 -6.14 -48.96
CA GLN A 34 22.77 -7.05 -48.05
C GLN A 34 21.57 -6.33 -47.43
N GLY A 35 21.75 -5.09 -46.98
CA GLY A 35 20.65 -4.28 -46.43
C GLY A 35 19.53 -3.99 -47.44
N TYR A 36 19.86 -3.80 -48.73
CA TYR A 36 18.86 -3.66 -49.78
C TYR A 36 18.11 -4.97 -50.05
N VAL A 37 18.82 -6.09 -50.15
CA VAL A 37 18.18 -7.40 -50.38
C VAL A 37 17.32 -7.81 -49.19
N GLU A 38 17.74 -7.56 -47.95
CA GLU A 38 16.90 -7.74 -46.75
C GLU A 38 15.64 -6.87 -46.83
N LYS A 39 15.78 -5.58 -47.17
CA LYS A 39 14.65 -4.66 -47.30
C LYS A 39 13.65 -5.09 -48.39
N TYR A 40 14.14 -5.53 -49.55
CA TYR A 40 13.28 -5.97 -50.64
C TYR A 40 12.70 -7.36 -50.41
N SER A 41 13.46 -8.28 -49.81
CA SER A 41 12.95 -9.60 -49.41
C SER A 41 11.87 -9.50 -48.33
N HIS A 42 12.02 -8.63 -47.33
CA HIS A 42 10.95 -8.35 -46.37
C HIS A 42 9.70 -7.75 -47.02
N ARG A 43 9.86 -6.88 -48.04
CA ARG A 43 8.72 -6.35 -48.81
C ARG A 43 8.01 -7.44 -49.63
N LEU A 44 8.78 -8.33 -50.27
CA LEU A 44 8.26 -9.41 -51.11
C LEU A 44 7.59 -10.50 -50.26
N LEU A 45 8.22 -10.88 -49.15
CA LEU A 45 7.65 -11.78 -48.15
C LEU A 45 6.39 -11.19 -47.53
N GLY A 46 6.34 -9.87 -47.28
CA GLY A 46 5.15 -9.20 -46.75
C GLY A 46 3.92 -9.22 -47.69
N LEU A 47 4.09 -9.50 -48.99
CA LEU A 47 2.99 -9.69 -49.93
C LEU A 47 2.39 -11.09 -49.86
N VAL A 48 3.20 -12.10 -49.53
CA VAL A 48 2.81 -13.52 -49.55
C VAL A 48 2.54 -14.06 -48.14
N TYR A 49 3.15 -13.46 -47.12
CA TYR A 49 3.03 -13.88 -45.72
C TYR A 49 1.81 -13.22 -45.08
N PRO A 50 0.74 -13.98 -44.77
CA PRO A 50 -0.52 -13.40 -44.33
C PRO A 50 -0.55 -13.10 -42.83
N TYR A 51 0.57 -13.29 -42.11
CA TYR A 51 0.64 -13.09 -40.66
C TYR A 51 1.31 -11.76 -40.30
N ILE A 52 0.78 -11.13 -39.27
CA ILE A 52 1.32 -9.94 -38.63
C ILE A 52 2.05 -10.38 -37.37
N GLN A 53 3.19 -9.75 -37.11
CA GLN A 53 3.96 -9.93 -35.89
C GLN A 53 4.03 -8.61 -35.13
N ILE A 54 3.79 -8.64 -33.82
CA ILE A 54 3.92 -7.49 -32.91
C ILE A 54 4.93 -7.87 -31.83
N THR A 55 5.92 -7.00 -31.61
CA THR A 55 6.95 -7.16 -30.58
C THR A 55 6.68 -6.23 -29.41
N PHE A 56 6.85 -6.75 -28.20
CA PHE A 56 6.73 -6.02 -26.95
C PHE A 56 8.03 -6.16 -26.18
N ASP A 57 8.80 -5.08 -26.11
CA ASP A 57 10.09 -5.05 -25.45
C ASP A 57 9.96 -4.96 -23.93
N GLU A 58 10.89 -5.60 -23.21
CA GLU A 58 10.92 -5.57 -21.74
C GLU A 58 11.16 -4.17 -21.18
N TYR A 59 12.01 -3.37 -21.82
CA TYR A 59 12.31 -2.00 -21.44
C TYR A 59 11.81 -1.04 -22.53
N ALA A 60 11.20 0.07 -22.12
CA ALA A 60 10.98 1.19 -23.03
C ALA A 60 12.33 1.84 -23.38
N ASP A 61 12.38 2.72 -24.39
CA ASP A 61 13.62 3.39 -24.86
C ASP A 61 14.51 3.98 -23.75
N ASP A 62 13.94 4.26 -22.57
CA ASP A 62 14.65 4.47 -21.31
C ASP A 62 14.99 3.14 -20.59
N PHE A 63 16.26 2.72 -20.66
CA PHE A 63 16.85 1.51 -20.05
C PHE A 63 16.60 1.32 -18.54
N ARG A 64 15.95 2.26 -17.85
CA ARG A 64 15.68 2.20 -16.41
C ARG A 64 14.29 1.69 -16.05
N LYS A 65 13.31 1.72 -16.97
CA LYS A 65 11.92 1.39 -16.64
C LYS A 65 11.38 0.25 -17.51
N ARG A 66 11.04 -0.85 -16.85
CA ARG A 66 10.35 -1.99 -17.46
C ARG A 66 9.00 -1.53 -18.02
N SER A 67 8.66 -1.99 -19.22
CA SER A 67 7.37 -1.70 -19.86
C SER A 67 6.22 -2.27 -19.04
N GLU A 68 5.23 -1.43 -18.74
CA GLU A 68 3.99 -1.84 -18.06
C GLU A 68 3.21 -2.86 -18.89
N VAL A 69 3.25 -2.70 -20.22
CA VAL A 69 2.61 -3.60 -21.19
C VAL A 69 3.27 -4.98 -21.13
N TYR A 70 4.61 -5.03 -21.13
CA TYR A 70 5.36 -6.28 -21.01
C TYR A 70 5.02 -7.03 -19.72
N THR A 71 4.99 -6.31 -18.59
CA THR A 71 4.69 -6.92 -17.29
C THR A 71 3.26 -7.48 -17.26
N SER A 72 2.30 -6.75 -17.83
CA SER A 72 0.91 -7.21 -17.95
C SER A 72 0.80 -8.47 -18.82
N ILE A 73 1.48 -8.51 -19.96
CA ILE A 73 1.53 -9.68 -20.85
C ILE A 73 2.18 -10.87 -20.13
N GLN A 74 3.29 -10.65 -19.42
CA GLN A 74 3.97 -11.70 -18.66
C GLN A 74 3.03 -12.35 -17.63
N SER A 75 2.26 -11.56 -16.88
CA SER A 75 1.28 -12.06 -15.91
C SER A 75 0.09 -12.76 -16.56
N TYR A 76 -0.35 -12.31 -17.74
CA TYR A 76 -1.39 -13.01 -18.50
C TYR A 76 -0.90 -14.38 -18.99
N LEU A 77 0.28 -14.39 -19.61
CA LEU A 77 0.86 -15.60 -20.21
C LEU A 77 1.30 -16.61 -19.16
N SER A 78 1.74 -16.23 -17.96
CA SER A 78 2.13 -17.20 -16.92
C SER A 78 0.98 -18.16 -16.58
N THR A 79 -0.24 -17.65 -16.50
CA THR A 79 -1.45 -18.43 -16.20
C THR A 79 -1.82 -19.41 -17.32
N LYS A 80 -1.56 -19.04 -18.57
CA LYS A 80 -1.83 -19.88 -19.76
C LYS A 80 -0.70 -20.88 -20.01
N SER A 81 0.54 -20.46 -19.80
CA SER A 81 1.75 -21.24 -20.04
C SER A 81 1.82 -22.44 -19.12
N SER A 82 1.38 -22.32 -17.86
CA SER A 82 1.34 -23.45 -16.91
C SER A 82 0.55 -24.67 -17.42
N THR A 83 -0.41 -24.48 -18.34
CA THR A 83 -1.25 -25.56 -18.87
C THR A 83 -0.84 -26.04 -20.27
N LYS A 84 -0.22 -25.19 -21.08
CA LYS A 84 0.05 -25.45 -22.52
C LYS A 84 1.53 -25.45 -22.90
N ALA A 85 2.40 -24.87 -22.10
CA ALA A 85 3.83 -24.81 -22.37
C ALA A 85 4.48 -26.17 -22.05
N LYS A 86 5.52 -26.53 -22.81
CA LYS A 86 6.29 -27.77 -22.60
C LYS A 86 7.50 -27.52 -21.71
N ARG A 87 7.99 -26.29 -21.69
CA ARG A 87 9.07 -25.81 -20.85
C ARG A 87 8.48 -24.70 -19.97
N LEU A 88 8.99 -24.58 -18.76
CA LEU A 88 8.54 -23.55 -17.84
C LEU A 88 9.77 -23.00 -17.13
N LYS A 89 9.73 -21.71 -16.84
CA LYS A 89 10.75 -21.02 -16.06
C LYS A 89 10.12 -20.60 -14.75
N ALA A 90 10.65 -21.12 -13.66
CA ALA A 90 10.26 -20.65 -12.34
C ALA A 90 10.97 -19.32 -12.06
N HIS A 91 10.21 -18.33 -11.64
CA HIS A 91 10.73 -17.06 -11.17
C HIS A 91 10.32 -16.85 -9.72
N ASP A 92 11.32 -16.57 -8.89
CA ASP A 92 11.08 -15.93 -7.61
C ASP A 92 10.75 -14.47 -7.89
N VAL A 93 9.51 -14.06 -7.58
CA VAL A 93 9.20 -12.64 -7.54
C VAL A 93 9.85 -12.11 -6.27
N LYS A 94 10.75 -11.12 -6.37
CA LYS A 94 11.37 -10.48 -5.20
C LYS A 94 10.26 -10.02 -4.25
N GLY A 95 10.20 -10.65 -3.07
CA GLY A 95 9.15 -10.41 -2.08
C GLY A 95 7.85 -11.17 -2.35
N SER A 96 7.91 -12.38 -2.93
CA SER A 96 6.84 -13.38 -2.83
C SER A 96 7.32 -14.76 -2.42
N SER A 97 6.60 -15.40 -1.49
CA SER A 97 6.77 -16.81 -1.10
C SER A 97 6.20 -17.79 -2.14
N SER A 98 5.46 -17.31 -3.14
CA SER A 98 4.87 -18.13 -4.19
C SER A 98 5.74 -18.17 -5.45
N LEU A 99 6.13 -19.38 -5.87
CA LEU A 99 6.81 -19.63 -7.14
C LEU A 99 5.91 -19.25 -8.32
N VAL A 100 6.29 -18.26 -9.13
CA VAL A 100 5.54 -17.94 -10.35
C VAL A 100 6.17 -18.70 -11.52
N LEU A 101 5.42 -19.62 -12.11
CA LEU A 101 5.81 -20.33 -13.32
C LEU A 101 5.51 -19.44 -14.54
N GLY A 102 6.55 -19.05 -15.26
CA GLY A 102 6.48 -18.34 -16.54
C GLY A 102 6.85 -19.23 -17.72
N MET A 103 6.57 -18.73 -18.92
CA MET A 103 7.06 -19.33 -20.17
C MET A 103 8.60 -19.30 -20.21
N ALA A 104 9.22 -20.39 -20.66
CA ALA A 104 10.67 -20.41 -20.82
C ALA A 104 11.14 -19.49 -21.97
N ASP A 105 12.41 -19.09 -21.96
CA ASP A 105 12.99 -18.29 -23.03
C ASP A 105 12.97 -19.11 -24.34
N ASN A 106 12.59 -18.48 -25.46
CA ASN A 106 12.45 -19.10 -26.80
C ASN A 106 11.37 -20.18 -26.90
N GLU A 107 10.32 -20.07 -26.10
CA GLU A 107 9.15 -20.94 -26.18
C GLU A 107 7.93 -20.22 -26.75
N GLU A 108 7.07 -21.00 -27.39
CA GLU A 108 5.84 -20.53 -28.04
C GLU A 108 4.61 -21.20 -27.41
N VAL A 109 3.61 -20.39 -27.06
CA VAL A 109 2.32 -20.81 -26.51
C VAL A 109 1.20 -20.32 -27.41
N SER A 110 0.23 -21.20 -27.67
CA SER A 110 -0.98 -20.85 -28.42
C SER A 110 -2.10 -20.34 -27.50
N ASP A 111 -2.70 -19.23 -27.90
CA ASP A 111 -3.89 -18.67 -27.27
C ASP A 111 -5.06 -18.65 -28.25
N GLU A 112 -6.27 -18.62 -27.71
CA GLU A 112 -7.50 -18.58 -28.50
C GLU A 112 -8.44 -17.51 -27.96
N TYR A 113 -8.85 -16.59 -28.84
CA TYR A 113 -9.76 -15.50 -28.49
C TYR A 113 -10.88 -15.42 -29.53
N GLN A 114 -12.13 -15.62 -29.10
CA GLN A 114 -13.31 -15.61 -29.99
C GLN A 114 -13.16 -16.54 -31.22
N GLY A 115 -12.53 -17.71 -31.03
CA GLY A 115 -12.25 -18.69 -32.11
C GLY A 115 -11.03 -18.37 -32.99
N ILE A 116 -10.32 -17.26 -32.71
CA ILE A 116 -9.10 -16.87 -33.44
C ILE A 116 -7.88 -17.45 -32.71
N LYS A 117 -7.07 -18.23 -33.43
CA LYS A 117 -5.80 -18.77 -32.92
C LYS A 117 -4.68 -17.73 -33.02
N LEU A 118 -3.98 -17.56 -31.92
CA LEU A 118 -2.92 -16.58 -31.69
C LEU A 118 -1.68 -17.31 -31.15
N TRP A 119 -0.49 -16.82 -31.47
CA TRP A 119 0.75 -17.43 -31.01
C TRP A 119 1.62 -16.40 -30.31
N TRP A 120 2.01 -16.71 -29.08
CA TRP A 120 2.91 -15.91 -28.27
C TRP A 120 4.25 -16.61 -28.14
N ALA A 121 5.34 -15.93 -28.48
CA ALA A 121 6.70 -16.41 -28.27
C ALA A 121 7.45 -15.50 -27.29
N SER A 122 8.11 -16.08 -26.28
CA SER A 122 9.12 -15.39 -25.48
C SER A 122 10.44 -15.47 -26.21
N MET A 123 11.10 -14.35 -26.49
CA MET A 123 12.42 -14.37 -27.12
C MET A 123 13.45 -13.64 -26.31
N LYS A 124 14.68 -14.15 -26.42
CA LYS A 124 15.87 -13.60 -25.80
C LYS A 124 16.92 -13.40 -26.87
N GLU A 125 17.25 -12.15 -27.16
CA GLU A 125 18.32 -11.83 -28.10
C GLU A 125 19.67 -11.86 -27.38
N PRO A 126 20.67 -12.59 -27.91
CA PRO A 126 22.03 -12.48 -27.41
C PRO A 126 22.59 -11.08 -27.72
N PRO A 127 23.45 -10.52 -26.85
CA PRO A 127 24.05 -9.21 -27.09
C PRO A 127 24.86 -9.22 -28.39
N LYS A 128 24.68 -8.19 -29.22
CA LYS A 128 25.30 -8.12 -30.56
C LYS A 128 26.81 -7.84 -30.53
N LYS A 129 27.43 -7.54 -29.38
CA LYS A 129 28.89 -7.38 -29.20
C LYS A 129 29.30 -7.74 -27.77
N SER A 130 30.41 -8.46 -27.59
CA SER A 130 31.06 -8.60 -26.27
C SER A 130 31.82 -7.32 -25.94
N SER A 131 31.13 -6.24 -25.55
CA SER A 131 31.82 -5.18 -24.81
C SER A 131 32.13 -5.72 -23.43
N MET A 132 33.39 -5.65 -22.99
CA MET A 132 33.72 -5.78 -21.56
C MET A 132 33.07 -4.60 -20.83
N SER A 133 31.80 -4.75 -20.47
CA SER A 133 31.12 -3.90 -19.50
C SER A 133 31.41 -4.45 -18.11
N PHE A 134 31.64 -3.57 -17.14
CA PHE A 134 31.76 -3.92 -15.72
C PHE A 134 30.44 -4.49 -15.12
N PHE A 135 29.38 -4.62 -15.92
CA PHE A 135 28.06 -5.14 -15.54
C PHE A 135 27.55 -6.14 -16.61
N PRO A 136 27.77 -7.45 -16.45
CA PRO A 136 27.43 -8.47 -17.45
C PRO A 136 25.93 -8.75 -17.62
N GLU A 137 25.10 -8.43 -16.63
CA GLU A 137 23.69 -8.87 -16.56
C GLU A 137 22.68 -8.03 -17.37
N TYR A 138 23.09 -6.88 -17.92
CA TYR A 138 22.14 -5.89 -18.46
C TYR A 138 21.98 -5.88 -19.98
N ASP A 139 22.64 -6.77 -20.71
CA ASP A 139 22.71 -6.72 -22.18
C ASP A 139 21.79 -7.74 -22.89
N GLU A 140 21.03 -8.51 -22.12
CA GLU A 140 20.06 -9.48 -22.65
C GLU A 140 18.70 -8.80 -22.91
N LYS A 141 18.38 -8.54 -24.18
CA LYS A 141 17.07 -7.99 -24.55
C LYS A 141 16.02 -9.09 -24.65
N ARG A 142 15.03 -9.05 -23.74
CA ARG A 142 13.85 -9.92 -23.80
C ARG A 142 12.67 -9.19 -24.40
N HIS A 143 11.91 -9.89 -25.23
CA HIS A 143 10.69 -9.38 -25.81
C HIS A 143 9.67 -10.49 -26.02
N PHE A 144 8.39 -10.15 -25.97
CA PHE A 144 7.33 -11.05 -26.41
C PHE A 144 6.97 -10.75 -27.86
N ARG A 145 6.76 -11.79 -28.67
CA ARG A 145 6.24 -11.67 -30.03
C ARG A 145 4.88 -12.32 -30.13
N LEU A 146 3.89 -11.54 -30.55
CA LEU A 146 2.56 -12.01 -30.90
C LEU A 146 2.46 -12.18 -32.42
N THR A 147 2.04 -13.36 -32.88
CA THR A 147 1.82 -13.67 -34.30
C THR A 147 0.35 -14.01 -34.54
N PHE A 148 -0.25 -13.43 -35.59
CA PHE A 148 -1.66 -13.68 -35.96
C PHE A 148 -1.96 -13.36 -37.42
N HIS A 149 -3.06 -13.86 -37.96
CA HIS A 149 -3.43 -13.65 -39.36
C HIS A 149 -3.99 -12.24 -39.61
N ARG A 150 -3.56 -11.58 -40.70
CA ARG A 150 -3.90 -10.17 -41.05
C ARG A 150 -5.39 -9.88 -41.14
N ARG A 151 -6.23 -10.88 -41.45
CA ARG A 151 -7.71 -10.76 -41.48
C ARG A 151 -8.32 -10.31 -40.15
N HIS A 152 -7.64 -10.55 -39.04
CA HIS A 152 -8.14 -10.23 -37.69
C HIS A 152 -7.49 -8.98 -37.09
N ARG A 153 -6.79 -8.16 -37.89
CA ARG A 153 -6.01 -7.02 -37.41
C ARG A 153 -6.78 -6.09 -36.48
N ASP A 154 -7.99 -5.70 -36.85
CA ASP A 154 -8.75 -4.71 -36.08
C ASP A 154 -9.24 -5.30 -34.74
N VAL A 155 -9.68 -6.56 -34.75
CA VAL A 155 -10.10 -7.27 -33.53
C VAL A 155 -8.93 -7.48 -32.59
N ILE A 156 -7.75 -7.81 -33.12
CA ILE A 156 -6.56 -8.06 -32.29
C ILE A 156 -5.99 -6.77 -31.72
N LEU A 157 -5.78 -5.74 -32.55
CA LEU A 157 -5.19 -4.47 -32.12
C LEU A 157 -6.10 -3.69 -31.16
N GLY A 158 -7.42 -3.79 -31.31
CA GLY A 158 -8.38 -3.16 -30.42
C GLY A 158 -8.73 -4.05 -29.22
N HIS A 159 -9.49 -5.11 -29.45
CA HIS A 159 -10.13 -5.85 -28.37
C HIS A 159 -9.20 -6.84 -27.66
N TYR A 160 -8.39 -7.61 -28.40
CA TYR A 160 -7.55 -8.64 -27.79
C TYR A 160 -6.42 -8.05 -26.94
N LEU A 161 -5.69 -7.04 -27.46
CA LEU A 161 -4.60 -6.42 -26.70
C LEU A 161 -5.11 -5.72 -25.44
N ASP A 162 -6.27 -5.05 -25.50
CA ASP A 162 -6.90 -4.47 -24.32
C ASP A 162 -7.35 -5.54 -23.32
N HIS A 163 -7.89 -6.66 -23.81
CA HIS A 163 -8.24 -7.81 -22.98
C HIS A 163 -7.02 -8.39 -22.26
N VAL A 164 -5.93 -8.67 -22.98
CA VAL A 164 -4.67 -9.17 -22.43
C VAL A 164 -4.10 -8.20 -21.41
N ARG A 165 -4.13 -6.89 -21.71
CA ARG A 165 -3.66 -5.85 -20.78
C ARG A 165 -4.51 -5.80 -19.52
N LYS A 166 -5.83 -5.87 -19.64
CA LYS A 166 -6.76 -5.82 -18.51
C LYS A 166 -6.64 -7.08 -17.64
N GLN A 167 -6.72 -8.27 -18.23
CA GLN A 167 -6.56 -9.53 -17.50
C GLN A 167 -5.17 -9.67 -16.89
N GLY A 168 -4.13 -9.30 -17.63
CA GLY A 168 -2.75 -9.28 -17.14
C GLY A 168 -2.58 -8.40 -15.91
N LYS A 169 -3.17 -7.19 -15.91
CA LYS A 169 -3.20 -6.30 -14.74
C LYS A 169 -3.99 -6.89 -13.58
N GLU A 170 -5.14 -7.50 -13.83
CA GLU A 170 -5.96 -8.15 -12.80
C GLU A 170 -5.21 -9.32 -12.14
N ILE A 171 -4.56 -10.17 -12.94
CA ILE A 171 -3.74 -11.29 -12.46
C ILE A 171 -2.51 -10.78 -11.70
N ALA A 172 -1.85 -9.74 -12.22
CA ALA A 172 -0.72 -9.11 -11.55
C ALA A 172 -1.13 -8.59 -10.17
N VAL A 173 -2.30 -7.94 -10.05
CA VAL A 173 -2.84 -7.48 -8.76
C VAL A 173 -3.24 -8.65 -7.85
N ARG A 174 -3.80 -9.73 -8.40
CA ARG A 174 -4.20 -10.91 -7.62
C ARG A 174 -3.00 -11.67 -7.04
N ASN A 175 -1.93 -11.79 -7.81
CA ASN A 175 -0.71 -12.49 -7.40
C ASN A 175 0.28 -11.54 -6.71
N ARG A 176 -0.04 -10.25 -6.63
CA ARG A 176 0.77 -9.27 -5.94
C ARG A 176 0.70 -9.53 -4.44
N GLN A 177 1.85 -9.64 -3.82
CA GLN A 177 1.95 -9.52 -2.37
C GLN A 177 1.88 -8.05 -1.95
N ARG A 178 1.07 -7.78 -0.93
CA ARG A 178 0.96 -6.46 -0.30
C ARG A 178 2.29 -6.08 0.32
N LYS A 179 2.60 -4.79 0.24
CA LYS A 179 3.84 -4.24 0.78
C LYS A 179 3.54 -3.20 1.84
N LEU A 180 4.39 -3.14 2.86
CA LEU A 180 4.44 -2.06 3.83
C LEU A 180 5.61 -1.16 3.44
N TYR A 181 5.32 0.09 3.16
CA TYR A 181 6.28 1.11 2.77
C TYR A 181 6.55 2.05 3.92
N ILE A 182 7.83 2.36 4.16
CA ILE A 182 8.29 3.31 5.18
C ILE A 182 9.15 4.36 4.49
N ASN A 183 8.98 5.63 4.86
CA ASN A 183 9.75 6.73 4.27
C ASN A 183 11.18 6.79 4.83
N ASN A 184 12.16 6.91 3.93
CA ASN A 184 13.57 6.99 4.30
C ASN A 184 14.07 8.45 4.29
N THR A 185 15.05 8.75 5.14
CA THR A 185 15.66 10.08 5.28
C THR A 185 16.92 10.30 4.41
N GLY A 186 17.41 9.24 3.76
CA GLY A 186 18.70 9.18 3.04
C GLY A 186 18.65 9.44 1.53
N LYS A 187 19.84 9.52 0.88
CA LYS A 187 20.04 9.76 -0.58
C LYS A 187 19.69 8.56 -1.49
N GLY A 188 18.73 7.73 -1.08
CA GLY A 188 18.32 6.51 -1.78
C GLY A 188 16.87 6.56 -2.29
N ALA A 189 16.25 5.39 -2.46
CA ALA A 189 14.81 5.31 -2.70
C ALA A 189 14.05 5.95 -1.53
N LYS A 190 13.12 6.85 -1.84
CA LYS A 190 12.36 7.59 -0.82
C LYS A 190 11.50 6.68 0.05
N TRP A 191 11.07 5.54 -0.50
CA TRP A 191 10.31 4.51 0.18
C TRP A 191 11.14 3.22 0.24
N SER A 192 11.36 2.68 1.44
CA SER A 192 11.74 1.29 1.65
C SER A 192 10.47 0.44 1.76
N HIS A 193 10.55 -0.86 1.49
CA HIS A 193 9.39 -1.73 1.67
C HIS A 193 9.75 -3.11 2.16
N VAL A 194 8.82 -3.69 2.91
CA VAL A 194 8.81 -5.08 3.34
C VAL A 194 7.50 -5.74 2.90
N VAL A 195 7.48 -7.08 2.87
CA VAL A 195 6.23 -7.82 2.62
C VAL A 195 5.30 -7.59 3.81
N PHE A 196 4.04 -7.27 3.54
CA PHE A 196 3.04 -7.03 4.57
C PHE A 196 2.13 -8.25 4.74
N GLU A 197 2.44 -9.06 5.77
CA GLU A 197 1.70 -10.26 6.16
C GLU A 197 1.13 -10.09 7.58
N HIS A 198 0.09 -9.26 7.72
CA HIS A 198 -0.62 -9.15 8.99
C HIS A 198 -1.85 -10.08 8.99
N PRO A 199 -2.08 -10.91 10.02
CA PRO A 199 -3.21 -11.85 10.05
C PRO A 199 -4.58 -11.19 10.32
N ALA A 200 -4.65 -9.88 10.58
CA ALA A 200 -5.87 -9.25 11.06
C ALA A 200 -6.90 -9.08 9.94
N THR A 201 -8.12 -9.54 10.17
CA THR A 201 -9.27 -9.34 9.27
C THR A 201 -10.39 -8.65 10.03
N PHE A 202 -11.42 -8.19 9.31
CA PHE A 202 -12.63 -7.69 9.97
C PHE A 202 -13.33 -8.76 10.82
N GLU A 203 -13.12 -10.05 10.52
CA GLU A 203 -13.66 -11.15 11.33
C GLU A 203 -12.93 -11.30 12.67
N THR A 204 -11.60 -11.13 12.67
CA THR A 204 -10.79 -11.21 13.89
C THR A 204 -10.85 -9.93 14.72
N LEU A 205 -11.24 -8.79 14.12
CA LEU A 205 -11.29 -7.50 14.81
C LEU A 205 -12.44 -7.46 15.84
N ALA A 206 -12.10 -7.25 17.11
CA ALA A 206 -13.05 -7.16 18.21
C ALA A 206 -13.71 -5.77 18.24
N MET A 207 -14.95 -5.68 17.76
CA MET A 207 -15.75 -4.44 17.76
C MET A 207 -17.24 -4.77 17.56
N ASP A 208 -18.10 -3.78 17.81
CA ASP A 208 -19.54 -3.87 17.52
C ASP A 208 -19.79 -4.28 16.05
N PRO A 209 -20.54 -5.39 15.80
CA PRO A 209 -20.87 -5.86 14.47
C PRO A 209 -21.54 -4.82 13.57
N LYS A 210 -22.40 -3.95 14.10
CA LYS A 210 -23.09 -2.92 13.30
C LYS A 210 -22.12 -1.85 12.81
N LYS A 211 -21.22 -1.39 13.69
CA LYS A 211 -20.17 -0.44 13.32
C LYS A 211 -19.21 -1.06 12.30
N LYS A 212 -18.87 -2.34 12.49
CA LYS A 212 -18.01 -3.13 11.59
C LYS A 212 -18.58 -3.20 10.18
N GLU A 213 -19.84 -3.60 10.06
CA GLU A 213 -20.54 -3.73 8.78
C GLU A 213 -20.63 -2.37 8.06
N ALA A 214 -20.89 -1.28 8.79
CA ALA A 214 -20.93 0.06 8.22
C ALA A 214 -19.58 0.51 7.62
N ILE A 215 -18.45 0.08 8.21
CA ILE A 215 -17.10 0.38 7.71
C ILE A 215 -16.80 -0.46 6.46
N VAL A 216 -17.08 -1.77 6.53
CA VAL A 216 -16.91 -2.68 5.38
C VAL A 216 -17.72 -2.19 4.18
N ASN A 217 -18.96 -1.78 4.40
CA ASN A 217 -19.83 -1.25 3.35
C ASN A 217 -19.30 0.06 2.75
N ASP A 218 -18.71 0.98 3.54
CA ASP A 218 -18.07 2.20 3.00
C ASP A 218 -16.85 1.87 2.14
N LEU A 219 -16.02 0.91 2.57
CA LEU A 219 -14.83 0.46 1.84
C LEU A 219 -15.18 -0.22 0.52
N VAL A 220 -16.16 -1.12 0.52
CA VAL A 220 -16.66 -1.78 -0.69
C VAL A 220 -17.32 -0.78 -1.64
N LYS A 221 -18.09 0.18 -1.10
CA LYS A 221 -18.65 1.26 -1.90
C LYS A 221 -17.57 2.14 -2.53
N PHE A 222 -16.48 2.39 -1.81
CA PHE A 222 -15.35 3.16 -2.32
C PHE A 222 -14.61 2.44 -3.46
N SER A 223 -14.37 1.13 -3.36
CA SER A 223 -13.64 0.35 -4.38
C SER A 223 -14.38 0.24 -5.72
N VAL A 224 -15.71 0.24 -5.70
CA VAL A 224 -16.54 0.25 -6.93
C VAL A 224 -16.84 1.69 -7.38
N GLY A 225 -16.43 2.70 -6.61
CA GLY A 225 -16.83 4.10 -6.79
C GLY A 225 -16.15 4.86 -7.94
N LYS A 226 -15.25 4.25 -8.72
CA LYS A 226 -14.40 4.96 -9.70
C LYS A 226 -15.19 5.89 -10.63
N GLU A 227 -16.21 5.36 -11.29
CA GLU A 227 -17.02 6.09 -12.26
C GLU A 227 -17.84 7.18 -11.57
N TYR A 228 -18.29 6.93 -10.34
CA TYR A 228 -19.03 7.92 -9.54
C TYR A 228 -18.14 9.13 -9.20
N TYR A 229 -16.91 8.89 -8.72
CA TYR A 229 -15.96 9.97 -8.43
C TYR A 229 -15.59 10.77 -9.68
N ALA A 230 -15.36 10.09 -10.80
CA ALA A 230 -15.11 10.74 -12.09
C ALA A 230 -16.30 11.60 -12.55
N LYS A 231 -17.54 11.09 -12.42
CA LYS A 231 -18.76 11.82 -12.79
C LYS A 231 -18.95 13.12 -12.00
N ILE A 232 -18.60 13.13 -10.72
CA ILE A 232 -18.73 14.31 -9.86
C ILE A 232 -17.48 15.21 -9.85
N GLY A 233 -16.46 14.89 -10.67
CA GLY A 233 -15.23 15.67 -10.78
C GLY A 233 -14.37 15.68 -9.51
N LYS A 234 -14.44 14.64 -8.69
CA LYS A 234 -13.63 14.53 -7.46
C LYS A 234 -12.52 13.51 -7.62
N ALA A 235 -11.36 13.79 -7.01
CA ALA A 235 -10.27 12.82 -6.89
C ALA A 235 -10.77 11.56 -6.17
N TRP A 236 -10.38 10.38 -6.66
CA TRP A 236 -10.85 9.08 -6.14
C TRP A 236 -10.09 8.69 -4.87
N LYS A 237 -10.36 9.43 -3.82
CA LYS A 237 -9.78 9.29 -2.49
C LYS A 237 -10.86 9.24 -1.41
N ARG A 238 -10.52 8.67 -0.26
CA ARG A 238 -11.36 8.65 0.93
C ARG A 238 -10.52 8.78 2.20
N GLY A 239 -10.88 9.73 3.05
CA GLY A 239 -10.19 9.97 4.33
C GLY A 239 -10.90 9.33 5.51
N TYR A 240 -10.14 8.67 6.39
CA TYR A 240 -10.59 8.03 7.61
C TYR A 240 -9.85 8.61 8.82
N LEU A 241 -10.57 8.92 9.89
CA LEU A 241 -10.00 9.25 11.19
C LEU A 241 -10.36 8.13 12.17
N LEU A 242 -9.34 7.42 12.66
CA LEU A 242 -9.44 6.42 13.71
C LEU A 242 -9.04 7.07 15.03
N PHE A 243 -9.96 7.15 15.99
CA PHE A 243 -9.69 7.79 17.26
C PHE A 243 -10.18 6.98 18.45
N GLY A 244 -9.50 7.11 19.57
CA GLY A 244 -9.84 6.42 20.82
C GLY A 244 -8.60 6.12 21.67
N PRO A 245 -8.77 5.59 22.89
CA PRO A 245 -7.66 5.27 23.80
C PRO A 245 -6.58 4.38 23.15
N PRO A 246 -5.33 4.39 23.64
CA PRO A 246 -4.33 3.40 23.25
C PRO A 246 -4.82 1.98 23.56
N GLY A 247 -4.37 0.98 22.79
CA GLY A 247 -4.79 -0.42 22.99
C GLY A 247 -6.17 -0.80 22.44
N THR A 248 -6.84 0.08 21.70
CA THR A 248 -8.18 -0.18 21.10
C THR A 248 -8.14 -0.76 19.69
N GLY A 249 -6.95 -1.04 19.15
CA GLY A 249 -6.80 -1.71 17.85
C GLY A 249 -6.82 -0.78 16.63
N LYS A 250 -6.44 0.50 16.77
CA LYS A 250 -6.32 1.46 15.64
C LYS A 250 -5.44 0.93 14.50
N SER A 251 -4.22 0.50 14.79
CA SER A 251 -3.31 -0.06 13.78
C SER A 251 -3.79 -1.44 13.27
N THR A 252 -4.43 -2.25 14.13
CA THR A 252 -5.07 -3.52 13.72
C THR A 252 -6.22 -3.31 12.73
N MET A 253 -7.01 -2.24 12.89
CA MET A 253 -8.06 -1.85 11.94
C MET A 253 -7.45 -1.50 10.57
N ILE A 254 -6.33 -0.78 10.53
CA ILE A 254 -5.63 -0.46 9.27
C ILE A 254 -5.18 -1.73 8.56
N ALA A 255 -4.61 -2.69 9.30
CA ALA A 255 -4.25 -3.99 8.75
C ALA A 255 -5.46 -4.74 8.18
N ALA A 256 -6.59 -4.75 8.89
CA ALA A 256 -7.85 -5.34 8.40
C ALA A 256 -8.38 -4.65 7.13
N MET A 257 -8.29 -3.32 7.04
CA MET A 257 -8.64 -2.54 5.85
C MET A 257 -7.74 -2.90 4.65
N SER A 258 -6.42 -2.96 4.86
CA SER A 258 -5.45 -3.37 3.83
C SER A 258 -5.73 -4.78 3.34
N ASN A 259 -6.05 -5.70 4.25
CA ASN A 259 -6.36 -7.09 3.91
C ASN A 259 -7.65 -7.23 3.12
N LEU A 260 -8.71 -6.51 3.50
CA LEU A 260 -9.99 -6.51 2.79
C LEU A 260 -9.86 -5.96 1.37
N MET A 261 -9.11 -4.87 1.20
CA MET A 261 -9.00 -4.16 -0.09
C MET A 261 -7.86 -4.68 -0.97
N ASN A 262 -6.97 -5.51 -0.43
CA ASN A 262 -5.71 -5.90 -1.04
C ASN A 262 -4.82 -4.71 -1.42
N TYR A 263 -4.69 -3.73 -0.51
CA TYR A 263 -3.93 -2.49 -0.72
C TYR A 263 -2.58 -2.54 -0.02
N ASP A 264 -1.58 -1.88 -0.59
CA ASP A 264 -0.33 -1.62 0.13
C ASP A 264 -0.53 -0.60 1.23
N VAL A 265 0.28 -0.70 2.27
CA VAL A 265 0.27 0.25 3.38
C VAL A 265 1.50 1.13 3.23
N TYR A 266 1.31 2.44 3.30
CA TYR A 266 2.36 3.45 3.33
C TYR A 266 2.32 4.11 4.70
N ASP A 267 3.23 3.71 5.57
CA ASP A 267 3.40 4.32 6.87
C ASP A 267 4.25 5.57 6.73
N LEU A 268 3.61 6.73 6.90
CA LEU A 268 4.24 8.03 6.72
C LEU A 268 4.62 8.62 8.08
N GLU A 269 5.88 8.42 8.43
CA GLU A 269 6.47 9.04 9.61
C GLU A 269 6.78 10.52 9.31
N LEU A 270 5.96 11.43 9.85
CA LEU A 270 6.09 12.88 9.60
C LEU A 270 7.36 13.49 10.21
N THR A 271 7.85 12.94 11.31
CA THR A 271 9.08 13.38 12.01
C THR A 271 10.34 13.18 11.16
N ALA A 272 10.35 12.12 10.33
CA ALA A 272 11.44 11.81 9.41
C ALA A 272 11.47 12.72 8.17
N VAL A 273 10.45 13.54 7.94
CA VAL A 273 10.34 14.41 6.76
C VAL A 273 10.97 15.78 7.03
N LYS A 274 11.94 16.17 6.20
CA LYS A 274 12.72 17.41 6.38
C LYS A 274 11.92 18.67 6.09
N ASP A 275 11.22 18.70 4.96
CA ASP A 275 10.45 19.85 4.48
C ASP A 275 9.18 19.45 3.71
N ASN A 276 8.32 20.44 3.43
CA ASN A 276 7.09 20.23 2.67
C ASN A 276 7.36 19.80 1.21
N THR A 277 8.55 20.04 0.66
CA THR A 277 8.91 19.64 -0.70
C THR A 277 9.15 18.14 -0.79
N ASP A 278 9.86 17.59 0.19
CA ASP A 278 10.11 16.18 0.35
C ASP A 278 8.82 15.43 0.70
N LEU A 279 7.94 16.02 1.52
CA LEU A 279 6.59 15.50 1.73
C LEU A 279 5.81 15.36 0.41
N ARG A 280 5.83 16.39 -0.44
CA ARG A 280 5.17 16.36 -1.76
C ARG A 280 5.74 15.24 -2.63
N LYS A 281 7.07 15.14 -2.67
CA LYS A 281 7.78 14.12 -3.44
C LYS A 281 7.44 12.70 -2.96
N LEU A 282 7.28 12.49 -1.65
CA LEU A 282 6.88 11.21 -1.08
C LEU A 282 5.47 10.83 -1.54
N LEU A 283 4.52 11.75 -1.42
CA LEU A 283 3.11 11.51 -1.72
C LEU A 283 2.81 11.38 -3.23
N ILE A 284 3.63 11.99 -4.09
CA ILE A 284 3.57 11.80 -5.55
C ILE A 284 4.07 10.39 -5.93
N ASP A 285 5.10 9.87 -5.27
CA ASP A 285 5.68 8.55 -5.55
C ASP A 285 4.80 7.38 -5.09
N ILE A 286 3.75 7.64 -4.31
CA ILE A 286 2.80 6.62 -3.86
C ILE A 286 2.05 6.04 -5.06
N THR A 287 1.85 4.72 -5.09
CA THR A 287 1.13 4.08 -6.20
C THR A 287 -0.39 4.11 -5.97
N GLY A 288 -1.20 3.63 -6.93
CA GLY A 288 -2.63 3.42 -6.69
C GLY A 288 -2.88 2.14 -5.88
N LYS A 289 -4.09 1.96 -5.34
CA LYS A 289 -4.45 0.85 -4.45
C LYS A 289 -3.60 0.82 -3.19
N SER A 290 -3.51 1.97 -2.54
CA SER A 290 -2.70 2.18 -1.34
C SER A 290 -3.50 2.79 -0.21
N ILE A 291 -3.10 2.46 1.02
CA ILE A 291 -3.53 3.11 2.25
C ILE A 291 -2.36 3.94 2.78
N ILE A 292 -2.54 5.25 2.88
CA ILE A 292 -1.56 6.16 3.50
C ILE A 292 -1.93 6.28 4.96
N VAL A 293 -1.02 5.88 5.84
CA VAL A 293 -1.19 5.93 7.29
C VAL A 293 -0.39 7.09 7.83
N ILE A 294 -1.03 7.91 8.64
CA ILE A 294 -0.40 8.99 9.38
C ILE A 294 -0.75 8.75 10.84
N GLU A 295 0.19 8.17 11.58
CA GLU A 295 -0.03 7.84 12.98
C GLU A 295 0.14 9.05 13.90
N ASP A 296 -0.62 9.03 15.01
CA ASP A 296 -0.52 9.95 16.14
C ASP A 296 -0.41 11.43 15.73
N ILE A 297 -1.39 11.90 14.95
CA ILE A 297 -1.43 13.30 14.50
C ILE A 297 -1.48 14.29 15.66
N ASP A 298 -1.96 13.89 16.84
CA ASP A 298 -1.95 14.69 18.06
C ASP A 298 -0.54 14.91 18.63
N CYS A 299 0.33 13.91 18.61
CA CYS A 299 1.74 14.07 19.03
C CYS A 299 2.51 14.97 18.06
N SER A 300 2.10 15.01 16.77
CA SER A 300 2.69 15.91 15.78
C SER A 300 2.25 17.38 15.93
N LEU A 301 1.23 17.69 16.75
CA LEU A 301 0.71 19.06 16.93
C LEU A 301 1.66 20.00 17.68
N ASP A 302 2.70 19.51 18.35
CA ASP A 302 3.77 20.36 18.86
C ASP A 302 4.54 21.09 17.73
N LEU A 303 4.36 20.66 16.47
CA LEU A 303 4.79 21.39 15.26
C LEU A 303 3.88 22.60 14.92
N THR A 304 2.69 22.68 15.51
CA THR A 304 1.71 23.79 15.32
C THR A 304 1.61 24.71 16.54
N GLY A 305 1.95 24.22 17.74
CA GLY A 305 1.88 24.96 19.01
C GLY A 305 2.81 26.17 19.13
N GLN A 306 3.77 26.34 18.21
CA GLN A 306 4.64 27.52 18.17
C GLN A 306 3.90 28.81 17.75
N ARG A 307 2.63 28.75 17.31
CA ARG A 307 1.84 29.97 17.05
C ARG A 307 1.32 30.67 18.31
N MET A 308 1.12 29.95 19.41
CA MET A 308 0.61 30.54 20.65
C MET A 308 1.75 31.03 21.55
N LYS A 309 2.81 30.23 21.75
CA LYS A 309 3.95 30.62 22.58
C LYS A 309 4.76 31.80 22.01
N LYS A 310 4.69 32.06 20.70
CA LYS A 310 5.39 33.19 20.09
C LYS A 310 4.70 34.53 20.35
N LYS A 311 3.37 34.53 20.57
CA LYS A 311 2.66 35.75 20.97
C LYS A 311 2.89 36.11 22.44
N GLU A 312 2.98 35.12 23.32
CA GLU A 312 3.27 35.38 24.74
C GLU A 312 4.73 35.80 24.97
N LYS A 313 5.70 35.22 24.24
CA LYS A 313 7.11 35.64 24.34
C LYS A 313 7.45 36.95 23.62
N GLU A 314 6.70 37.36 22.60
CA GLU A 314 6.93 38.65 21.92
C GLU A 314 6.37 39.86 22.69
N GLU A 315 5.52 39.63 23.70
CA GLU A 315 4.98 40.70 24.57
C GLU A 315 5.80 40.92 25.86
N GLU A 316 6.57 39.92 26.34
CA GLU A 316 7.42 40.06 27.54
C GLU A 316 8.89 40.47 27.26
N ASP A 317 9.44 40.27 26.05
CA ASP A 317 10.84 40.58 25.72
C ASP A 317 11.04 41.98 25.07
N LYS A 318 10.35 43.01 25.54
CA LYS A 318 10.55 44.41 25.08
C LYS A 318 11.28 45.34 26.05
N GLU A 319 11.90 44.81 27.09
CA GLU A 319 12.81 45.62 27.92
C GLU A 319 14.18 44.93 28.10
N GLU A 320 15.18 45.61 27.53
CA GLU A 320 16.63 45.53 27.79
C GLU A 320 17.34 44.18 27.62
N LYS A 321 18.18 44.08 26.56
CA LYS A 321 19.59 43.64 26.68
C LYS A 321 20.43 43.80 25.41
N ASP A 322 21.69 44.17 25.64
CA ASP A 322 22.77 44.63 24.75
C ASP A 322 23.11 43.79 23.49
N PRO A 323 23.73 44.39 22.45
CA PRO A 323 23.99 43.73 21.16
C PRO A 323 25.24 42.82 21.09
N ILE A 324 25.90 42.46 22.19
CA ILE A 324 27.25 41.83 22.16
C ILE A 324 27.29 40.46 22.88
N ARG A 325 26.30 39.60 22.63
CA ARG A 325 26.42 38.15 22.88
C ARG A 325 25.81 37.35 21.74
N ARG A 326 26.42 37.48 20.56
CA ARG A 326 26.23 36.54 19.44
C ARG A 326 27.56 35.89 19.13
N MET A 327 27.96 34.91 19.93
CA MET A 327 29.01 33.94 19.61
C MET A 327 29.05 32.91 20.73
N SER A 328 28.76 31.65 20.38
CA SER A 328 28.73 30.43 21.24
C SER A 328 27.32 29.92 21.54
N GLU A 329 26.77 29.17 20.59
CA GLU A 329 25.88 28.00 20.73
C GLU A 329 25.14 27.81 19.41
N GLY A 330 25.85 27.25 18.43
CA GLY A 330 25.28 26.82 17.15
C GLY A 330 24.84 25.36 17.25
N GLU A 331 23.82 25.09 18.05
CA GLU A 331 22.97 23.91 17.86
C GLU A 331 21.61 24.42 17.36
N GLU A 332 21.44 24.46 16.05
CA GLU A 332 20.12 24.62 15.46
C GLU A 332 19.24 23.46 15.95
N PRO A 333 18.11 23.71 16.65
CA PRO A 333 17.19 22.63 16.88
C PRO A 333 16.68 22.22 15.50
N THR A 334 16.94 20.96 15.13
CA THR A 334 16.44 20.33 13.89
C THR A 334 14.92 20.15 14.00
N THR A 335 14.21 21.27 14.08
CA THR A 335 12.76 21.33 14.03
C THR A 335 12.38 20.97 12.60
N SER A 336 11.67 19.85 12.44
CA SER A 336 11.11 19.47 11.16
C SER A 336 10.24 20.63 10.66
N LYS A 337 10.50 21.11 9.43
CA LYS A 337 9.74 22.24 8.83
C LYS A 337 8.38 21.80 8.28
N VAL A 338 7.96 20.59 8.62
CA VAL A 338 6.69 20.01 8.18
C VAL A 338 5.62 20.49 9.12
N THR A 339 4.59 21.12 8.57
CA THR A 339 3.43 21.55 9.33
C THR A 339 2.25 20.67 8.99
N LEU A 340 1.38 20.40 9.96
CA LEU A 340 0.14 19.68 9.72
C LEU A 340 -0.70 20.37 8.63
N SER A 341 -0.70 21.71 8.60
CA SER A 341 -1.32 22.50 7.51
C SER A 341 -0.72 22.19 6.13
N GLY A 342 0.60 22.01 6.03
CA GLY A 342 1.29 21.60 4.81
C GLY A 342 0.85 20.23 4.29
N LEU A 343 0.70 19.25 5.19
CA LEU A 343 0.18 17.92 4.88
C LEU A 343 -1.25 17.98 4.35
N LEU A 344 -2.13 18.75 5.00
CA LEU A 344 -3.52 18.86 4.58
C LEU A 344 -3.69 19.57 3.24
N ASN A 345 -2.91 20.63 3.00
CA ASN A 345 -2.92 21.33 1.72
C ASN A 345 -2.53 20.39 0.58
N PHE A 346 -1.69 19.39 0.87
CA PHE A 346 -1.41 18.33 -0.09
C PHE A 346 -2.60 17.40 -0.26
N ILE A 347 -3.17 16.94 0.85
CA ILE A 347 -4.28 15.98 0.84
C ILE A 347 -5.48 16.55 0.10
N ASP A 348 -5.81 17.83 0.25
CA ASP A 348 -6.90 18.52 -0.45
C ASP A 348 -6.52 19.19 -1.77
N GLY A 349 -5.24 19.39 -2.03
CA GLY A 349 -4.77 20.15 -3.19
C GLY A 349 -4.87 19.39 -4.51
N ILE A 350 -4.48 20.07 -5.59
CA ILE A 350 -4.44 19.54 -6.97
C ILE A 350 -3.60 18.25 -7.06
N TRP A 351 -2.56 18.14 -6.24
CA TRP A 351 -1.68 16.97 -6.17
C TRP A 351 -2.38 15.69 -5.69
N SER A 352 -3.50 15.84 -5.00
CA SER A 352 -4.35 14.72 -4.58
C SER A 352 -4.96 13.97 -5.78
N ALA A 353 -5.07 14.62 -6.95
CA ALA A 353 -5.55 13.99 -8.18
C ALA A 353 -4.48 13.14 -8.87
N CYS A 354 -3.20 13.29 -8.52
CA CYS A 354 -2.07 12.65 -9.21
C CYS A 354 -1.88 11.15 -8.85
N GLY A 355 -2.95 10.46 -8.51
CA GLY A 355 -2.82 9.32 -7.62
C GLY A 355 -3.99 8.36 -7.53
N GLY A 356 -4.64 8.03 -8.64
CA GLY A 356 -5.60 6.91 -8.73
C GLY A 356 -6.52 6.71 -7.51
N GLU A 357 -6.68 5.45 -7.12
CA GLU A 357 -7.50 4.97 -6.01
C GLU A 357 -6.68 4.92 -4.72
N ARG A 358 -7.01 5.75 -3.71
CA ARG A 358 -6.24 5.82 -2.45
C ARG A 358 -7.10 6.03 -1.21
N LEU A 359 -6.73 5.38 -0.13
CA LEU A 359 -7.23 5.67 1.21
C LEU A 359 -6.20 6.47 2.02
N ILE A 360 -6.68 7.37 2.86
CA ILE A 360 -5.85 8.09 3.82
C ILE A 360 -6.44 7.83 5.19
N VAL A 361 -5.65 7.27 6.10
CA VAL A 361 -6.06 6.93 7.46
C VAL A 361 -5.19 7.70 8.43
N PHE A 362 -5.85 8.47 9.30
CA PHE A 362 -5.22 9.18 10.39
C PHE A 362 -5.56 8.47 11.70
N THR A 363 -4.60 8.34 12.60
CA THR A 363 -4.85 7.85 13.96
C THR A 363 -4.62 8.96 14.98
N THR A 364 -5.44 8.99 16.02
CA THR A 364 -5.22 9.90 17.17
C THR A 364 -5.74 9.29 18.46
N ASN A 365 -5.10 9.60 19.58
CA ASN A 365 -5.63 9.25 20.90
C ASN A 365 -6.59 10.32 21.45
N TYR A 366 -6.46 11.57 20.99
CA TYR A 366 -7.19 12.72 21.53
C TYR A 366 -7.84 13.55 20.40
N VAL A 367 -9.06 13.20 20.02
CA VAL A 367 -9.80 13.92 18.98
C VAL A 367 -10.03 15.40 19.33
N ASP A 368 -10.19 15.72 20.62
CA ASP A 368 -10.45 17.09 21.08
C ASP A 368 -9.25 18.04 20.93
N LYS A 369 -8.03 17.49 20.79
CA LYS A 369 -6.81 18.29 20.56
C LYS A 369 -6.64 18.68 19.09
N LEU A 370 -7.42 18.08 18.19
CA LEU A 370 -7.31 18.34 16.76
C LEU A 370 -8.03 19.64 16.39
N ASP A 371 -7.38 20.44 15.54
CA ASP A 371 -8.02 21.62 14.96
C ASP A 371 -9.28 21.20 14.15
N PRO A 372 -10.47 21.77 14.41
CA PRO A 372 -11.69 21.47 13.67
C PRO A 372 -11.56 21.63 12.15
N ALA A 373 -10.62 22.47 11.67
CA ALA A 373 -10.32 22.62 10.25
C ALA A 373 -9.71 21.34 9.61
N LEU A 374 -9.13 20.45 10.42
CA LEU A 374 -8.61 19.14 9.98
C LEU A 374 -9.76 18.15 9.70
N ILE A 375 -10.79 18.20 10.55
CA ILE A 375 -11.90 17.25 10.64
C ILE A 375 -12.98 17.51 9.57
N ARG A 376 -12.78 18.51 8.72
CA ARG A 376 -13.74 18.88 7.67
C ARG A 376 -13.87 17.80 6.60
N ARG A 377 -15.11 17.56 6.15
CA ARG A 377 -15.44 16.69 5.02
C ARG A 377 -14.63 17.07 3.77
N GLY A 378 -14.10 16.08 3.06
CA GLY A 378 -13.12 16.23 1.97
C GLY A 378 -11.69 15.81 2.36
N ARG A 379 -11.33 15.99 3.65
CA ARG A 379 -10.05 15.57 4.25
C ARG A 379 -10.19 14.28 5.04
N MET A 380 -11.06 14.31 6.05
CA MET A 380 -11.43 13.21 6.92
C MET A 380 -12.94 13.02 6.75
N ASP A 381 -13.35 12.06 5.93
CA ASP A 381 -14.76 11.90 5.58
C ASP A 381 -15.50 10.98 6.55
N LYS A 382 -14.81 9.96 7.07
CA LYS A 382 -15.36 8.96 7.98
C LYS A 382 -14.59 8.99 9.28
N HIS A 383 -15.28 9.27 10.39
CA HIS A 383 -14.71 9.18 11.73
C HIS A 383 -15.16 7.88 12.37
N ILE A 384 -14.20 7.13 12.90
CA ILE A 384 -14.42 5.83 13.54
C ILE A 384 -13.83 5.94 14.94
N GLU A 385 -14.74 5.91 15.91
CA GLU A 385 -14.38 5.79 17.31
C GLU A 385 -14.11 4.32 17.65
N LEU A 386 -12.89 4.04 18.09
CA LEU A 386 -12.47 2.76 18.66
C LEU A 386 -12.47 2.90 20.18
N SER A 387 -13.63 2.61 20.77
CA SER A 387 -13.88 2.73 22.22
C SER A 387 -13.36 1.51 22.99
N TYR A 388 -13.60 1.51 24.31
CA TYR A 388 -13.39 0.37 25.18
C TYR A 388 -14.16 -0.89 24.73
N CYS A 389 -13.73 -2.04 25.23
CA CYS A 389 -14.23 -3.36 24.84
C CYS A 389 -15.70 -3.53 25.26
N CYS A 390 -16.61 -3.64 24.30
CA CYS A 390 -18.00 -4.00 24.56
C CYS A 390 -18.18 -5.51 24.63
N TYR A 391 -19.34 -5.97 25.10
CA TYR A 391 -19.63 -7.39 25.22
C TYR A 391 -19.57 -8.14 23.87
N GLU A 392 -19.97 -7.48 22.78
CA GLU A 392 -19.86 -8.03 21.43
C GLU A 392 -18.41 -8.16 20.97
N ALA A 393 -17.56 -7.19 21.30
CA ALA A 393 -16.13 -7.26 21.04
C ALA A 393 -15.49 -8.38 21.87
N PHE A 394 -15.86 -8.52 23.14
CA PHE A 394 -15.42 -9.61 24.01
C PHE A 394 -15.77 -10.98 23.43
N LYS A 395 -16.99 -11.19 22.90
CA LYS A 395 -17.35 -12.47 22.25
C LYS A 395 -16.42 -12.83 21.10
N VAL A 396 -16.00 -11.84 20.32
CA VAL A 396 -15.01 -12.04 19.25
C VAL A 396 -13.65 -12.44 19.84
N LEU A 397 -13.20 -11.77 20.91
CA LEU A 397 -11.94 -12.13 21.58
C LEU A 397 -12.00 -13.53 22.21
N ALA A 398 -13.08 -13.86 22.92
CA ALA A 398 -13.26 -15.19 23.53
C ALA A 398 -13.23 -16.31 22.49
N ARG A 399 -13.83 -16.09 21.31
CA ARG A 399 -13.75 -17.02 20.19
C ARG A 399 -12.33 -17.12 19.64
N ASN A 400 -11.64 -16.00 19.46
CA ASN A 400 -10.31 -15.99 18.81
C ASN A 400 -9.19 -16.53 19.72
N TYR A 401 -9.27 -16.31 21.04
CA TYR A 401 -8.22 -16.67 21.99
C TYR A 401 -8.47 -18.00 22.70
N LEU A 402 -9.75 -18.35 22.93
CA LEU A 402 -10.13 -19.53 23.74
C LEU A 402 -11.03 -20.52 22.96
N ASP A 403 -11.37 -20.24 21.70
CA ASP A 403 -12.31 -21.03 20.89
C ASP A 403 -13.69 -21.24 21.59
N LEU A 404 -14.13 -20.25 22.38
CA LEU A 404 -15.39 -20.30 23.12
C LEU A 404 -16.49 -19.41 22.51
N GLU A 405 -17.66 -20.01 22.30
CA GLU A 405 -18.88 -19.25 21.92
C GLU A 405 -19.79 -18.95 23.11
N SER A 406 -19.76 -19.77 24.16
CA SER A 406 -20.55 -19.55 25.37
C SER A 406 -19.86 -20.12 26.61
N HIS A 407 -20.04 -19.44 27.75
CA HIS A 407 -19.56 -19.91 29.05
C HIS A 407 -20.42 -19.33 30.18
N LYS A 408 -20.48 -20.01 31.33
CA LYS A 408 -21.27 -19.57 32.50
C LYS A 408 -20.88 -18.16 32.99
N LEU A 409 -19.61 -17.79 32.84
CA LEU A 409 -19.07 -16.50 33.26
C LEU A 409 -19.37 -15.35 32.27
N PHE A 410 -19.87 -15.62 31.06
CA PHE A 410 -20.15 -14.58 30.07
C PHE A 410 -21.15 -13.55 30.59
N GLY A 411 -22.16 -13.97 31.36
CA GLY A 411 -23.13 -13.05 31.95
C GLY A 411 -22.51 -12.13 33.02
N SER A 412 -21.49 -12.61 33.75
CA SER A 412 -20.73 -11.76 34.69
C SER A 412 -19.87 -10.76 33.94
N VAL A 413 -19.17 -11.21 32.88
CA VAL A 413 -18.33 -10.35 32.04
C VAL A 413 -19.17 -9.28 31.32
N GLU A 414 -20.36 -9.62 30.81
CA GLU A 414 -21.28 -8.67 30.19
C GLU A 414 -21.67 -7.54 31.16
N ARG A 415 -22.02 -7.90 32.40
CA ARG A 415 -22.37 -6.92 33.43
C ARG A 415 -21.17 -6.02 33.78
N LEU A 416 -20.00 -6.60 34.00
CA LEU A 416 -18.80 -5.86 34.39
C LEU A 416 -18.29 -4.93 33.29
N LEU A 417 -18.29 -5.38 32.02
CA LEU A 417 -17.93 -4.52 30.87
C LEU A 417 -18.94 -3.39 30.63
N GLY A 418 -20.20 -3.56 31.06
CA GLY A 418 -21.19 -2.48 31.06
C GLY A 418 -20.93 -1.40 32.12
N GLU A 419 -20.21 -1.74 33.19
CA GLU A 419 -19.93 -0.84 34.32
C GLU A 419 -18.50 -0.29 34.31
N THR A 420 -17.56 -0.98 33.66
CA THR A 420 -16.13 -0.68 33.72
C THR A 420 -15.51 -0.60 32.33
N ASN A 421 -14.70 0.43 32.12
CA ASN A 421 -13.97 0.63 30.87
C ASN A 421 -12.66 -0.17 30.90
N MET A 422 -12.52 -1.14 29.99
CA MET A 422 -11.28 -1.89 29.77
C MET A 422 -10.97 -1.95 28.28
N THR A 423 -9.69 -1.83 27.88
CA THR A 423 -9.35 -1.82 26.45
C THR A 423 -9.40 -3.24 25.89
N PRO A 424 -9.68 -3.41 24.58
CA PRO A 424 -9.57 -4.72 23.92
C PRO A 424 -8.22 -5.41 24.11
N ALA A 425 -7.11 -4.63 24.16
CA ALA A 425 -5.78 -5.17 24.45
C ALA A 425 -5.69 -5.76 25.87
N ASP A 426 -6.19 -5.04 26.88
CA ASP A 426 -6.18 -5.53 28.27
C ASP A 426 -7.09 -6.75 28.45
N VAL A 427 -8.25 -6.76 27.79
CA VAL A 427 -9.14 -7.93 27.78
C VAL A 427 -8.44 -9.12 27.12
N ALA A 428 -7.78 -8.90 25.97
CA ALA A 428 -7.03 -9.95 25.28
C ALA A 428 -5.89 -10.52 26.15
N GLU A 429 -5.15 -9.67 26.85
CA GLU A 429 -4.07 -10.07 27.77
C GLU A 429 -4.58 -11.02 28.87
N ASN A 430 -5.76 -10.73 29.43
CA ASN A 430 -6.37 -11.60 30.46
C ASN A 430 -6.95 -12.90 29.89
N LEU A 431 -7.28 -12.94 28.59
CA LEU A 431 -7.77 -14.12 27.90
C LEU A 431 -6.65 -15.00 27.33
N MET A 432 -5.41 -14.49 27.22
CA MET A 432 -4.28 -15.28 26.76
C MET A 432 -3.86 -16.30 27.84
N PRO A 433 -3.78 -17.60 27.50
CA PRO A 433 -3.25 -18.61 28.42
C PRO A 433 -1.79 -18.29 28.76
N LYS A 434 -1.49 -18.13 30.05
CA LYS A 434 -0.15 -17.86 30.58
C LYS A 434 0.67 -19.15 30.70
N SER A 435 0.02 -20.30 30.71
CA SER A 435 0.67 -21.60 30.67
C SER A 435 -0.07 -22.57 29.74
N VAL A 436 0.64 -23.60 29.26
CA VAL A 436 0.08 -24.64 28.37
C VAL A 436 -1.06 -25.43 29.02
N PHE A 437 -1.17 -25.41 30.35
CA PHE A 437 -2.15 -26.18 31.12
C PHE A 437 -3.29 -25.34 31.67
N GLU A 438 -3.32 -24.03 31.41
CA GLU A 438 -4.45 -23.19 31.83
C GLU A 438 -5.69 -23.51 31.00
N ASP A 439 -6.82 -23.73 31.69
CA ASP A 439 -8.09 -23.92 31.03
C ASP A 439 -8.75 -22.57 30.70
N ALA A 440 -9.65 -22.59 29.72
CA ALA A 440 -10.39 -21.40 29.33
C ALA A 440 -11.25 -20.84 30.49
N GLY A 441 -11.64 -21.70 31.44
CA GLY A 441 -12.35 -21.30 32.66
C GLY A 441 -11.51 -20.40 33.57
N SER A 442 -10.24 -20.74 33.79
CA SER A 442 -9.29 -19.95 34.59
C SER A 442 -8.98 -18.62 33.91
N CYS A 443 -8.81 -18.60 32.58
CA CYS A 443 -8.59 -17.35 31.84
C CYS A 443 -9.79 -16.39 32.00
N LEU A 444 -11.01 -16.91 31.87
CA LEU A 444 -12.22 -16.10 32.10
C LEU A 444 -12.35 -15.65 33.55
N LYS A 445 -11.91 -16.46 34.52
CA LYS A 445 -11.90 -16.05 35.92
C LYS A 445 -10.92 -14.91 36.17
N ASN A 446 -9.71 -15.00 35.60
CA ASN A 446 -8.71 -13.93 35.66
C ASN A 446 -9.26 -12.62 35.07
N LEU A 447 -9.98 -12.69 33.94
CA LEU A 447 -10.63 -11.51 33.36
C LEU A 447 -11.69 -10.91 34.30
N VAL A 448 -12.51 -11.73 34.95
CA VAL A 448 -13.51 -11.24 35.93
C VAL A 448 -12.81 -10.55 37.10
N GLU A 449 -11.78 -11.15 37.67
CA GLU A 449 -10.99 -10.57 38.77
C GLU A 449 -10.33 -9.24 38.34
N ALA A 450 -9.78 -9.18 37.12
CA ALA A 450 -9.18 -7.95 36.57
C ALA A 450 -10.22 -6.84 36.33
N LEU A 451 -11.43 -7.20 35.88
CA LEU A 451 -12.52 -6.24 35.70
C LEU A 451 -13.04 -5.71 37.05
N GLU A 452 -13.15 -6.56 38.07
CA GLU A 452 -13.51 -6.14 39.42
C GLU A 452 -12.44 -5.21 40.03
N ALA A 453 -11.16 -5.52 39.85
CA ALA A 453 -10.06 -4.65 40.27
C ALA A 453 -10.09 -3.29 39.54
N ALA A 454 -10.26 -3.30 38.22
CA ALA A 454 -10.35 -2.07 37.42
C ALA A 454 -11.56 -1.21 37.82
N LYS A 455 -12.68 -1.83 38.20
CA LYS A 455 -13.86 -1.13 38.72
C LYS A 455 -13.56 -0.40 40.01
N GLU A 456 -12.85 -1.06 40.93
CA GLU A 456 -12.48 -0.48 42.22
C GLU A 456 -11.46 0.65 42.04
N GLU A 457 -10.45 0.47 41.19
CA GLU A 457 -9.48 1.53 40.85
C GLU A 457 -10.16 2.75 40.21
N ALA A 458 -11.13 2.53 39.32
CA ALA A 458 -11.89 3.61 38.70
C ALA A 458 -12.72 4.38 39.74
N ARG A 459 -13.29 3.69 40.73
CA ARG A 459 -14.01 4.31 41.84
C ARG A 459 -13.09 5.19 42.69
N ILE A 460 -11.91 4.68 43.05
CA ILE A 460 -10.91 5.43 43.84
C ILE A 460 -10.45 6.68 43.06
N LYS A 461 -10.13 6.54 41.77
CA LYS A 461 -9.74 7.68 40.91
C LYS A 461 -10.85 8.73 40.80
N ALA A 462 -12.11 8.31 40.66
CA ALA A 462 -13.23 9.24 40.60
C ALA A 462 -13.41 10.02 41.92
N GLU A 463 -13.20 9.37 43.07
CA GLU A 463 -13.22 10.03 44.38
C GLU A 463 -12.04 11.01 44.54
N GLU A 464 -10.84 10.66 44.07
CA GLU A 464 -9.67 11.55 44.09
C GLU A 464 -9.86 12.75 43.16
N GLU A 465 -10.34 12.55 41.93
CA GLU A 465 -10.63 13.64 41.00
C GLU A 465 -11.73 14.58 41.51
N ALA A 466 -12.75 14.05 42.20
CA ALA A 466 -13.78 14.86 42.83
C ALA A 466 -13.19 15.74 43.94
N LYS A 467 -12.34 15.17 44.81
CA LYS A 467 -11.63 15.93 45.86
C LYS A 467 -10.74 17.02 45.27
N LEU A 468 -9.98 16.72 44.22
CA LEU A 468 -9.13 17.68 43.52
C LEU A 468 -9.91 18.81 42.84
N LYS A 469 -11.11 18.51 42.30
CA LYS A 469 -12.00 19.54 41.74
C LYS A 469 -12.57 20.44 42.84
N GLU A 470 -13.00 19.87 43.96
CA GLU A 470 -13.47 20.64 45.11
C GLU A 470 -12.37 21.53 45.71
N GLU A 471 -11.12 21.04 45.80
CA GLU A 471 -9.97 21.86 46.22
C GLU A 471 -9.68 23.00 45.24
N LYS A 472 -9.67 22.72 43.93
CA LYS A 472 -9.49 23.75 42.90
C LYS A 472 -10.61 24.79 42.87
N GLU A 473 -11.85 24.39 43.16
CA GLU A 473 -12.97 25.32 43.29
C GLU A 473 -12.85 26.18 44.56
N LYS A 474 -12.46 25.58 45.70
CA LYS A 474 -12.19 26.30 46.95
C LYS A 474 -11.06 27.32 46.80
N ASP A 475 -9.97 26.96 46.14
CA ASP A 475 -8.85 27.87 45.85
C ASP A 475 -9.26 29.01 44.91
N LYS A 476 -10.11 28.74 43.92
CA LYS A 476 -10.66 29.80 43.04
C LYS A 476 -11.56 30.76 43.81
N THR A 477 -12.44 30.25 44.68
CA THR A 477 -13.29 31.12 45.53
C THR A 477 -12.49 31.91 46.55
N ALA A 478 -11.44 31.33 47.14
CA ALA A 478 -10.55 32.04 48.07
C ALA A 478 -9.74 33.14 47.37
N ASN A 479 -9.32 32.93 46.11
CA ASN A 479 -8.69 33.97 45.30
C ASN A 479 -9.66 35.07 44.88
N GLU A 480 -10.93 34.76 44.61
CA GLU A 480 -11.93 35.79 44.31
C GLU A 480 -12.32 36.62 45.55
N GLU A 481 -12.33 36.03 46.74
CA GLU A 481 -12.56 36.75 48.01
C GLU A 481 -11.36 37.62 48.44
N SER A 482 -10.13 37.16 48.20
CA SER A 482 -8.93 37.96 48.48
C SER A 482 -8.86 39.21 47.59
N ILE A 483 -9.23 39.09 46.31
CA ILE A 483 -9.33 40.21 45.36
C ILE A 483 -10.42 41.21 45.77
N LYS A 484 -11.55 40.76 46.34
CA LYS A 484 -12.59 41.66 46.86
C LYS A 484 -12.18 42.38 48.16
N SER A 485 -11.51 41.69 49.09
CA SER A 485 -11.04 42.31 50.35
C SER A 485 -9.90 43.34 50.18
N GLY A 486 -9.16 43.26 49.07
CA GLY A 486 -8.12 44.24 48.72
C GLY A 486 -8.67 45.60 48.25
N ASN A 487 -9.90 45.65 47.74
CA ASN A 487 -10.53 46.87 47.25
C ASN A 487 -11.24 47.70 48.34
N ASP A 488 -11.53 47.12 49.51
CA ASP A 488 -12.20 47.83 50.62
C ASP A 488 -11.22 48.56 51.57
N LYS A 489 -9.90 48.43 51.36
CA LYS A 489 -8.88 49.18 52.13
C LYS A 489 -8.38 50.45 51.44
N VAL A 490 -8.95 50.79 50.29
CA VAL A 490 -8.66 52.04 49.55
C VAL A 490 -9.95 52.82 49.38
N ASN A 491 -10.48 53.35 50.48
CA ASN A 491 -11.42 54.48 50.48
C ASN A 491 -11.31 55.26 51.78
#